data_AF-A0A2W5SRS0-F1
#
_entry.id   AF-A0A2W5SRS0-F1
#
_cell.length_a   1.000
_cell.length_b   1.000
_cell.length_c   1.000
_cell.angle_alpha   90.00
_cell.angle_beta   90.00
_cell.angle_gamma   90.00
#
_symmetry.space_group_name_H-M   'P 1'
#
loop_
_entity.id
_entity.type
_entity.pdbx_description
1 polymer ?
#
loop_
_entity_poly.entity_id
_entity_poly.type
_entity_poly.pdbx_seq_one_letter_code
_entity_poly.pdbx_strand_id
1 'polypeptide(L)'
;MSDATRELTRLLNHWRAARHESTSELIHLVGGLVRFEPSPLPKRGQKAAALEWLDVTAREGPATLSLRLAQLEPLISDWSPSNLWPVFEALATRAPDPRLGTFATRLLVGDVRVDFTDKFLRRLLNCVEVHGDISHYRALEVGFSTRMLDGGLAERALRLMKKGLTARVVGPELPQSERASLASQLWEPGELPSSSNDLLALVYEDPHDLSRRQVLADSLLERADPRGEFIALQLARTDEKRQLALIKKHGKTWLGPFAKVVDDFTFEDGFVSRVQLRHLTLAQFQVLSAAKEWATVKRVRHGVQRFSRTMISLEDPGAVSAEALRGYLRDKLSLPISQLVLEEVTDETLPLLMSFQRLKSLYVRIHSSRLTNALVSANWPALESLTLLGTHFDSGVTAWLGARGVMKFSNLTLMAEHSGDALELRHRDGGFVLHLRHVATLLDPVRLLRTVARVINVKPLRIRAQFVRPPRAVEEAALRSLAEPLGIPIDWIRGGSVG
;
A
#
# COMPACT_ATOMS: atom_id res chain seq x y z
N MET A 1 10.14 37.36 17.66
CA MET A 1 9.38 36.09 17.50
C MET A 1 8.03 36.44 16.90
N SER A 2 7.62 35.78 15.83
CA SER A 2 6.27 35.96 15.27
C SER A 2 5.19 35.51 16.27
N ASP A 3 3.97 35.99 16.13
CA ASP A 3 2.84 35.55 16.96
C ASP A 3 2.62 34.03 16.86
N ALA A 4 2.80 33.45 15.68
CA ALA A 4 2.79 32.00 15.46
C ALA A 4 3.83 31.26 16.31
N THR A 5 5.03 31.83 16.50
CA THR A 5 6.08 31.21 17.33
C THR A 5 5.67 31.17 18.81
N ARG A 6 5.03 32.24 19.29
CA ARG A 6 4.56 32.34 20.67
C ARG A 6 3.42 31.36 20.92
N GLU A 7 2.47 31.29 19.99
CA GLU A 7 1.34 30.35 20.09
C GLU A 7 1.77 28.90 19.98
N LEU A 8 2.69 28.58 19.07
CA LEU A 8 3.25 27.23 18.98
C LEU A 8 3.91 26.81 20.29
N THR A 9 4.64 27.72 20.95
CA THR A 9 5.27 27.45 22.25
C THR A 9 4.22 27.17 23.32
N ARG A 10 3.13 27.95 23.35
CA ARG A 10 2.01 27.77 24.29
C ARG A 10 1.32 26.43 24.08
N LEU A 11 0.98 26.09 22.84
CA LEU A 11 0.35 24.83 22.47
C LEU A 11 1.23 23.62 22.78
N LEU A 12 2.54 23.70 22.50
CA LEU A 12 3.48 22.63 22.86
C LEU A 12 3.52 22.39 24.37
N ASN A 13 3.49 23.44 25.19
CA ASN A 13 3.46 23.29 26.64
C ASN A 13 2.14 22.68 27.12
N HIS A 14 1.00 23.10 26.55
CA HIS A 14 -0.32 22.50 26.83
C HIS A 14 -0.36 21.01 26.44
N TRP A 15 0.10 20.68 25.24
CA TRP A 15 0.14 19.30 24.78
C TRP A 15 1.13 18.46 25.57
N ARG A 16 2.28 18.98 26.01
CA ARG A 16 3.22 18.22 26.86
C ARG A 16 2.60 17.84 28.20
N ALA A 17 1.80 18.73 28.77
CA ALA A 17 1.10 18.48 30.02
C ALA A 17 -0.01 17.44 29.86
N ALA A 18 -0.75 17.50 28.75
CA ALA A 18 -1.98 16.73 28.62
C ALA A 18 -2.04 15.63 27.55
N ARG A 19 -1.26 15.76 26.48
CA ARG A 19 -1.19 14.85 25.32
C ARG A 19 -2.54 14.65 24.60
N HIS A 20 -3.36 15.71 24.56
CA HIS A 20 -4.62 15.71 23.81
C HIS A 20 -4.37 15.76 22.29
N GLU A 21 -4.99 14.83 21.56
CA GLU A 21 -4.97 14.74 20.09
C GLU A 21 -5.40 16.06 19.43
N SER A 22 -6.45 16.72 19.94
CA SER A 22 -6.93 17.99 19.39
C SER A 22 -5.91 19.14 19.52
N THR A 23 -5.00 19.09 20.50
CA THR A 23 -3.91 20.08 20.61
C THR A 23 -2.78 19.75 19.64
N SER A 24 -2.55 18.46 19.38
CA SER A 24 -1.58 17.96 18.41
C SER A 24 -1.87 18.51 17.01
N GLU A 25 -3.13 18.42 16.56
CA GLU A 25 -3.60 18.96 15.28
C GLU A 25 -3.31 20.46 15.14
N LEU A 26 -3.63 21.24 16.19
CA LEU A 26 -3.32 22.68 16.21
C LEU A 26 -1.81 22.95 16.14
N ILE A 27 -0.97 22.16 16.82
CA ILE A 27 0.50 22.29 16.73
C ILE A 27 0.99 22.08 15.29
N HIS A 28 0.41 21.12 14.57
CA HIS A 28 0.73 20.92 13.15
C HIS A 28 0.34 22.12 12.29
N LEU A 29 -0.88 22.64 12.47
CA LEU A 29 -1.39 23.81 11.76
C LEU A 29 -0.52 25.06 12.04
N VAL A 30 -0.32 25.41 13.31
CA VAL A 30 0.47 26.59 13.71
C VAL A 30 1.93 26.44 13.26
N GLY A 31 2.49 25.24 13.38
CA GLY A 31 3.85 24.94 12.94
C GLY A 31 4.07 25.12 11.44
N GLY A 32 3.04 24.92 10.62
CA GLY A 32 3.08 25.19 9.18
C GLY A 32 3.08 26.68 8.82
N LEU A 33 2.56 27.53 9.71
CA LEU A 33 2.46 28.98 9.50
C LEU A 33 3.73 29.73 9.91
N VAL A 34 4.65 29.08 10.62
CA VAL A 34 5.94 29.67 10.97
C VAL A 34 6.75 29.86 9.70
N ARG A 35 6.76 31.09 9.18
CA ARG A 35 7.61 31.48 8.05
C ARG A 35 9.07 31.45 8.48
N PHE A 36 9.80 30.50 7.93
CA PHE A 36 11.23 30.36 8.14
C PHE A 36 11.83 29.76 6.87
N GLU A 37 12.99 30.29 6.46
CA GLU A 37 13.72 29.78 5.31
C GLU A 37 14.86 28.91 5.84
N PRO A 38 14.67 27.58 5.90
CA PRO A 38 15.64 26.71 6.51
C PRO A 38 16.92 26.67 5.66
N SER A 39 18.06 26.88 6.31
CA SER A 39 19.36 26.78 5.64
C SER A 39 19.46 25.45 4.88
N PRO A 40 19.97 25.47 3.63
CA PRO A 40 20.06 24.26 2.83
C PRO A 40 20.99 23.27 3.52
N LEU A 41 20.67 21.98 3.36
CA LEU A 41 21.53 20.94 3.90
C LEU A 41 22.86 20.90 3.15
N PRO A 42 23.97 20.63 3.87
CA PRO A 42 25.27 20.59 3.24
C PRO A 42 25.29 19.52 2.16
N LYS A 43 25.91 19.82 1.00
CA LYS A 43 26.15 18.82 -0.07
C LYS A 43 27.21 17.77 0.29
N ARG A 44 27.54 17.63 1.57
CA ARG A 44 28.52 16.66 2.11
C ARG A 44 27.85 15.28 2.24
N GLY A 45 28.64 14.24 2.50
CA GLY A 45 28.11 12.87 2.65
C GLY A 45 26.99 12.76 3.69
N GLN A 46 26.12 11.76 3.54
CA GLN A 46 24.87 11.58 4.31
C GLN A 46 25.06 11.73 5.83
N LYS A 47 26.13 11.17 6.40
CA LYS A 47 26.43 11.28 7.84
C LYS A 47 26.71 12.72 8.29
N ALA A 48 27.45 13.49 7.50
CA ALA A 48 27.73 14.89 7.82
C ALA A 48 26.46 15.74 7.71
N ALA A 49 25.64 15.49 6.68
CA ALA A 49 24.35 16.14 6.52
C ALA A 49 23.39 15.82 7.68
N ALA A 50 23.39 14.58 8.19
CA ALA A 50 22.60 14.18 9.35
C ALA A 50 23.01 14.92 10.63
N LEU A 51 24.32 15.01 10.90
CA LEU A 51 24.85 15.71 12.07
C LEU A 51 24.60 17.22 11.99
N GLU A 52 24.77 17.82 10.82
CA GLU A 52 24.49 19.24 10.60
C GLU A 52 22.99 19.53 10.72
N TRP A 53 22.12 18.68 10.17
CA TRP A 53 20.68 18.81 10.35
C TRP A 53 20.29 18.80 11.84
N LEU A 54 20.87 17.88 12.63
CA LEU A 54 20.62 17.81 14.07
C LEU A 54 21.07 19.06 14.81
N ASP A 55 22.30 19.52 14.56
CA ASP A 55 22.87 20.69 15.22
C ASP A 55 22.07 21.96 14.89
N VAL A 56 21.72 22.15 13.62
CA VAL A 56 20.91 23.29 13.18
C VAL A 56 19.49 23.24 13.77
N THR A 57 18.84 22.08 13.75
CA THR A 57 17.49 21.90 14.34
C THR A 57 17.50 22.03 15.87
N ALA A 58 18.65 21.81 16.53
CA ALA A 58 18.81 22.08 17.95
C ALA A 58 18.94 23.58 18.23
N ARG A 59 19.75 24.29 17.44
CA ARG A 59 20.00 25.74 17.58
C ARG A 59 18.77 26.60 17.28
N GLU A 60 17.98 26.24 16.28
CA GLU A 60 16.80 27.04 15.85
C GLU A 60 15.56 26.87 16.73
N GLY A 61 15.55 25.84 17.60
CA GLY A 61 14.46 25.58 18.53
C GLY A 61 13.24 24.89 17.90
N PRO A 62 12.15 24.73 18.67
CA PRO A 62 10.97 23.95 18.23
C PRO A 62 10.15 24.65 17.14
N ALA A 63 10.32 25.96 16.94
CA ALA A 63 9.52 26.72 15.99
C ALA A 63 9.78 26.30 14.54
N THR A 64 11.02 25.95 14.21
CA THR A 64 11.42 25.59 12.84
C THR A 64 11.25 24.10 12.53
N LEU A 65 10.84 23.30 13.52
CA LEU A 65 10.84 21.84 13.42
C LEU A 65 9.99 21.31 12.26
N SER A 66 8.81 21.88 12.00
CA SER A 66 7.94 21.45 10.89
C SER A 66 8.65 21.55 9.54
N LEU A 67 9.33 22.67 9.29
CA LEU A 67 10.09 22.90 8.06
C LEU A 67 11.33 22.02 7.97
N ARG A 68 12.01 21.80 9.11
CA ARG A 68 13.18 20.91 9.17
C ARG A 68 12.80 19.45 8.89
N LEU A 69 11.65 18.98 9.38
CA LEU A 69 11.11 17.67 9.05
C LEU A 69 10.75 17.56 7.56
N ALA A 70 10.15 18.60 6.98
CA ALA A 70 9.86 18.65 5.55
C ALA A 70 11.13 18.59 4.68
N GLN A 71 12.24 19.20 5.13
CA GLN A 71 13.55 19.06 4.46
C GLN A 71 14.14 17.65 4.60
N LEU A 72 13.90 16.97 5.73
CA LEU A 72 14.42 15.63 6.01
C LEU A 72 13.66 14.56 5.20
N GLU A 73 12.35 14.72 5.02
CA GLU A 73 11.47 13.76 4.32
C GLU A 73 12.00 13.27 2.97
N PRO A 74 12.40 14.13 2.00
CA PRO A 74 12.93 13.66 0.71
C PRO A 74 14.27 12.94 0.85
N LEU A 75 15.05 13.22 1.89
CA LEU A 75 16.37 12.63 2.08
C LEU A 75 16.31 11.23 2.72
N ILE A 76 15.25 10.94 3.46
CA ILE A 76 15.08 9.66 4.13
C ILE A 76 15.09 8.49 3.13
N SER A 77 14.48 8.68 1.96
CA SER A 77 14.44 7.64 0.93
C SER A 77 15.81 7.36 0.30
N ASP A 78 16.73 8.32 0.34
CA ASP A 78 18.08 8.19 -0.22
C ASP A 78 19.11 7.79 0.83
N TRP A 79 18.83 8.01 2.12
CA TRP A 79 19.78 7.79 3.20
C TRP A 79 19.75 6.37 3.72
N SER A 80 20.94 5.80 3.92
CA SER A 80 21.01 4.48 4.55
C SER A 80 20.46 4.54 5.99
N PRO A 81 19.82 3.47 6.49
CA PRO A 81 19.32 3.43 7.87
C PRO A 81 20.41 3.69 8.92
N SER A 82 21.67 3.36 8.59
CA SER A 82 22.85 3.59 9.43
C SER A 82 23.18 5.08 9.65
N ASN A 83 22.75 5.96 8.74
CA ASN A 83 22.90 7.42 8.84
C ASN A 83 21.67 8.08 9.48
N LEU A 84 20.49 7.45 9.38
CA LEU A 84 19.25 7.96 9.94
C LEU A 84 19.09 7.64 11.43
N TRP A 85 19.51 6.47 11.90
CA TRP A 85 19.28 6.09 13.31
C TRP A 85 19.88 7.06 14.35
N PRO A 86 21.04 7.73 14.16
CA PRO A 86 21.53 8.73 15.12
C PRO A 86 20.63 9.97 15.16
N VAL A 87 19.98 10.32 14.03
CA VAL A 87 19.01 11.41 13.98
C VAL A 87 17.82 11.10 14.86
N PHE A 88 17.22 9.91 14.71
CA PHE A 88 16.07 9.51 15.52
C PHE A 88 16.43 9.21 16.97
N GLU A 89 17.64 8.73 17.24
CA GLU A 89 18.12 8.63 18.62
C GLU A 89 18.21 10.00 19.29
N ALA A 90 18.78 11.01 18.63
CA ALA A 90 18.85 12.36 19.16
C ALA A 90 17.45 12.98 19.30
N LEU A 91 16.56 12.80 18.31
CA LEU A 91 15.19 13.31 18.37
C LEU A 91 14.42 12.73 19.56
N ALA A 92 14.55 11.42 19.83
CA ALA A 92 13.91 10.77 20.98
C ALA A 92 14.38 11.30 22.35
N THR A 93 15.48 12.05 22.43
CA THR A 93 15.94 12.68 23.68
C THR A 93 15.41 14.11 23.87
N ARG A 94 14.75 14.67 22.86
CA ARG A 94 14.20 16.04 22.92
C ARG A 94 12.94 16.08 23.78
N ALA A 95 12.60 17.30 24.22
CA ALA A 95 11.31 17.55 24.82
C ALA A 95 10.17 17.03 23.92
N PRO A 96 9.11 16.43 24.48
CA PRO A 96 8.04 15.86 23.66
C PRO A 96 7.41 16.88 22.71
N ASP A 97 7.08 16.41 21.51
CA ASP A 97 6.57 17.24 20.42
C ASP A 97 5.80 16.35 19.44
N PRO A 98 4.49 16.54 19.23
CA PRO A 98 3.68 15.61 18.45
C PRO A 98 4.14 15.48 17.01
N ARG A 99 4.79 16.51 16.45
CA ARG A 99 5.25 16.50 15.06
C ARG A 99 6.29 15.42 14.81
N LEU A 100 7.13 15.14 15.81
CA LEU A 100 8.09 14.03 15.77
C LEU A 100 7.39 12.67 15.86
N GLY A 101 6.32 12.58 16.66
CA GLY A 101 5.47 11.40 16.75
C GLY A 101 4.82 11.08 15.40
N THR A 102 4.26 12.10 14.74
CA THR A 102 3.60 11.98 13.44
C THR A 102 4.60 11.54 12.38
N PHE A 103 5.76 12.17 12.33
CA PHE A 103 6.80 11.82 11.37
C PHE A 103 7.30 10.38 11.55
N ALA A 104 7.60 9.97 12.79
CA ALA A 104 8.02 8.60 13.08
C ALA A 104 6.93 7.57 12.77
N THR A 105 5.66 7.90 13.02
CA THR A 105 4.51 7.03 12.73
C THR A 105 4.32 6.85 11.24
N ARG A 106 4.37 7.93 10.45
CA ARG A 106 4.29 7.89 8.97
C ARG A 106 5.36 6.98 8.36
N LEU A 107 6.58 7.03 8.90
CA LEU A 107 7.67 6.14 8.48
C LEU A 107 7.33 4.67 8.81
N LEU A 108 6.89 4.40 10.04
CA LEU A 108 6.55 3.04 10.48
C LEU A 108 5.40 2.42 9.66
N VAL A 109 4.35 3.18 9.35
CA VAL A 109 3.20 2.68 8.56
C VAL A 109 3.46 2.61 7.05
N GLY A 110 4.62 3.10 6.59
CA GLY A 110 5.04 3.00 5.19
C GLY A 110 4.52 4.12 4.28
N ASP A 111 4.06 5.24 4.83
CA ASP A 111 3.68 6.42 4.06
C ASP A 111 4.91 7.03 3.35
N VAL A 112 6.06 6.96 4.01
CA VAL A 112 7.37 7.40 3.47
C VAL A 112 8.25 6.17 3.26
N ARG A 113 8.86 6.06 2.07
CA ARG A 113 9.71 4.91 1.70
C ARG A 113 11.04 4.96 2.45
N VAL A 114 11.33 3.93 3.22
CA VAL A 114 12.62 3.72 3.88
C VAL A 114 12.93 2.23 3.96
N ASP A 115 14.20 1.88 3.76
CA ASP A 115 14.68 0.56 4.17
C ASP A 115 14.75 0.48 5.69
N PHE A 116 14.31 -0.64 6.26
CA PHE A 116 14.34 -0.82 7.71
C PHE A 116 15.45 -1.78 8.13
N THR A 117 16.09 -1.42 9.24
CA THR A 117 16.88 -2.36 10.04
C THR A 117 16.23 -2.43 11.42
N ASP A 118 16.39 -3.54 12.14
CA ASP A 118 15.84 -3.67 13.49
C ASP A 118 16.32 -2.55 14.42
N LYS A 119 17.58 -2.12 14.25
CA LYS A 119 18.15 -0.98 15.00
C LYS A 119 17.41 0.31 14.69
N PHE A 120 17.13 0.58 13.42
CA PHE A 120 16.42 1.80 13.01
C PHE A 120 14.96 1.78 13.46
N LEU A 121 14.25 0.66 13.30
CA LEU A 121 12.89 0.47 13.78
C LEU A 121 12.77 0.68 15.29
N ARG A 122 13.74 0.17 16.08
CA ARG A 122 13.79 0.42 17.53
C ARG A 122 13.87 1.92 17.87
N ARG A 123 14.56 2.73 17.05
CA ARG A 123 14.64 4.19 17.27
C ARG A 123 13.38 4.92 16.86
N LEU A 124 12.71 4.49 15.79
CA LEU A 124 11.40 5.03 15.41
C LEU A 124 10.36 4.75 16.51
N LEU A 125 10.33 3.53 17.05
CA LEU A 125 9.47 3.18 18.18
C LEU A 125 9.80 4.00 19.44
N ASN A 126 11.08 4.26 19.73
CA ASN A 126 11.46 5.18 20.81
C ASN A 126 10.91 6.59 20.58
N CYS A 127 10.97 7.10 19.35
CA CYS A 127 10.40 8.40 19.02
C CYS A 127 8.89 8.41 19.24
N VAL A 128 8.15 7.41 18.79
CA VAL A 128 6.70 7.34 19.04
C VAL A 128 6.40 7.23 20.55
N GLU A 129 7.20 6.49 21.31
CA GLU A 129 7.02 6.39 22.77
C GLU A 129 7.15 7.75 23.48
N VAL A 130 8.10 8.59 23.05
CA VAL A 130 8.35 9.91 23.66
C VAL A 130 7.39 10.98 23.13
N HIS A 131 7.16 10.98 21.82
CA HIS A 131 6.50 12.05 21.07
C HIS A 131 5.08 11.72 20.63
N GLY A 132 4.61 10.49 20.81
CA GLY A 132 3.27 10.08 20.42
C GLY A 132 2.18 10.52 21.41
N ASP A 133 0.97 10.61 20.88
CA ASP A 133 -0.30 10.67 21.59
C ASP A 133 -1.24 9.57 21.03
N ILE A 134 -2.51 9.53 21.47
CA ILE A 134 -3.44 8.45 21.12
C ILE A 134 -3.65 8.26 19.61
N SER A 135 -3.58 9.32 18.81
CA SER A 135 -3.79 9.24 17.34
C SER A 135 -2.70 8.40 16.67
N HIS A 136 -1.46 8.60 17.11
CA HIS A 136 -0.28 7.90 16.61
C HIS A 136 -0.37 6.39 16.89
N TYR A 137 -0.82 6.01 18.09
CA TYR A 137 -0.95 4.60 18.44
C TYR A 137 -2.09 3.91 17.67
N ARG A 138 -3.20 4.62 17.39
CA ARG A 138 -4.26 4.12 16.49
C ARG A 138 -3.74 3.93 15.06
N ALA A 139 -2.97 4.89 14.54
CA ALA A 139 -2.37 4.77 13.22
C ALA A 139 -1.41 3.57 13.13
N LEU A 140 -0.60 3.32 14.17
CA LEU A 140 0.23 2.11 14.24
C LEU A 140 -0.61 0.83 14.32
N GLU A 141 -1.69 0.80 15.10
CA GLU A 141 -2.57 -0.38 15.20
C GLU A 141 -3.16 -0.78 13.84
N VAL A 142 -3.49 0.21 13.01
CA VAL A 142 -4.06 -0.02 11.67
C VAL A 142 -2.98 -0.30 10.62
N GLY A 143 -1.87 0.45 10.63
CA GLY A 143 -0.91 0.48 9.54
C GLY A 143 0.41 -0.27 9.76
N PHE A 144 0.78 -0.58 11.01
CA PHE A 144 2.09 -1.16 11.31
C PHE A 144 2.06 -2.69 11.36
N SER A 145 2.72 -3.34 10.39
CA SER A 145 2.80 -4.80 10.34
C SER A 145 3.90 -5.36 11.24
N THR A 146 3.52 -5.96 12.36
CA THR A 146 4.46 -6.63 13.29
C THR A 146 4.96 -7.99 12.80
N ARG A 147 4.33 -8.56 11.75
CA ARG A 147 4.62 -9.92 11.25
C ARG A 147 6.02 -10.08 10.65
N MET A 148 6.61 -8.98 10.20
CA MET A 148 7.93 -8.97 9.55
C MET A 148 9.09 -8.74 10.52
N LEU A 149 8.80 -8.55 11.82
CA LEU A 149 9.79 -8.15 12.81
C LEU A 149 10.38 -9.35 13.54
N ASP A 150 11.59 -9.17 14.07
CA ASP A 150 12.12 -10.07 15.10
C ASP A 150 11.11 -10.18 16.27
N GLY A 151 11.03 -11.37 16.90
CA GLY A 151 10.01 -11.63 17.92
C GLY A 151 10.03 -10.65 19.11
N GLY A 152 11.21 -10.17 19.51
CA GLY A 152 11.34 -9.20 20.61
C GLY A 152 10.89 -7.80 20.21
N LEU A 153 11.12 -7.40 18.96
CA LEU A 153 10.71 -6.12 18.41
C LEU A 153 9.20 -6.08 18.15
N ALA A 154 8.63 -7.19 17.65
CA ALA A 154 7.18 -7.35 17.53
C ALA A 154 6.47 -7.20 18.88
N GLU A 155 6.94 -7.92 19.91
CA GLU A 155 6.38 -7.83 21.26
C GLU A 155 6.53 -6.42 21.84
N ARG A 156 7.67 -5.77 21.60
CA ARG A 156 7.88 -4.38 22.00
C ARG A 156 6.87 -3.44 21.35
N ALA A 157 6.66 -3.54 20.04
CA ALA A 157 5.72 -2.69 19.32
C ALA A 157 4.28 -2.90 19.83
N LEU A 158 3.86 -4.15 20.05
CA LEU A 158 2.55 -4.46 20.61
C LEU A 158 2.36 -3.88 22.02
N ARG A 159 3.37 -4.01 22.89
CA ARG A 159 3.34 -3.40 24.23
C ARG A 159 3.26 -1.88 24.18
N LEU A 160 4.01 -1.26 23.27
CA LEU A 160 3.98 0.19 23.07
C LEU A 160 2.59 0.66 22.63
N MET A 161 1.99 0.03 21.61
CA MET A 161 0.65 0.37 21.13
C MET A 161 -0.40 0.19 22.24
N LYS A 162 -0.37 -0.95 22.96
CA LYS A 162 -1.27 -1.20 24.09
C LYS A 162 -1.13 -0.14 25.18
N LYS A 163 0.10 0.20 25.57
CA LYS A 163 0.39 1.25 26.57
C LYS A 163 -0.14 2.60 26.12
N GLY A 164 0.08 2.98 24.86
CA GLY A 164 -0.38 4.24 24.29
C GLY A 164 -1.90 4.35 24.18
N LEU A 165 -2.57 3.30 23.71
CA LEU A 165 -4.04 3.24 23.57
C LEU A 165 -4.77 3.21 24.92
N THR A 166 -4.11 2.72 25.98
CA THR A 166 -4.68 2.66 27.34
C THR A 166 -4.23 3.81 28.23
N ALA A 167 -3.31 4.66 27.75
CA ALA A 167 -2.85 5.81 28.50
C ALA A 167 -4.02 6.78 28.71
N ARG A 168 -4.35 7.04 29.99
CA ARG A 168 -5.36 8.02 30.33
C ARG A 168 -4.80 9.41 30.03
N VAL A 169 -5.53 10.18 29.24
CA VAL A 169 -5.20 11.59 28.98
C VAL A 169 -5.35 12.36 30.30
N VAL A 170 -4.28 13.01 30.75
CA VAL A 170 -4.23 13.71 32.04
C VAL A 170 -4.39 15.20 31.79
N GLY A 171 -5.30 15.88 32.49
CA GLY A 171 -5.46 17.34 32.36
C GLY A 171 -6.52 17.78 31.35
N PRO A 172 -6.91 19.06 31.41
CA PRO A 172 -8.03 19.58 30.62
C PRO A 172 -7.68 19.64 29.14
N GLU A 173 -8.66 19.29 28.29
CA GLU A 173 -8.58 19.58 26.87
C GLU A 173 -8.56 21.10 26.67
N LEU A 174 -7.91 21.58 25.59
CA LEU A 174 -7.97 22.99 25.23
C LEU A 174 -9.46 23.37 24.99
N PRO A 175 -9.98 24.44 25.63
CA PRO A 175 -11.38 24.84 25.47
C PRO A 175 -11.77 24.94 23.99
N GLN A 176 -12.97 24.46 23.64
CA GLN A 176 -13.43 24.44 22.24
C GLN A 176 -13.47 25.85 21.62
N SER A 177 -13.86 26.87 22.40
CA SER A 177 -13.85 28.27 21.96
C SER A 177 -12.46 28.76 21.59
N GLU A 178 -11.44 28.34 22.35
CA GLU A 178 -10.06 28.68 22.10
C GLU A 178 -9.52 27.95 20.87
N ARG A 179 -9.84 26.66 20.70
CA ARG A 179 -9.51 25.91 19.49
C ARG A 179 -10.10 26.56 18.25
N ALA A 180 -11.38 26.93 18.31
CA ALA A 180 -12.06 27.62 17.22
C ALA A 180 -11.40 28.98 16.92
N SER A 181 -11.08 29.78 17.95
CA SER A 181 -10.40 31.06 17.78
C SER A 181 -9.03 30.90 17.11
N LEU A 182 -8.22 29.93 17.54
CA LEU A 182 -6.92 29.66 16.94
C LEU A 182 -7.07 29.19 15.50
N ALA A 183 -7.99 28.26 15.23
CA ALA A 183 -8.26 27.79 13.88
C ALA A 183 -8.67 28.96 12.95
N SER A 184 -9.57 29.84 13.40
CA SER A 184 -10.02 30.99 12.60
C SER A 184 -8.96 32.08 12.41
N GLN A 185 -8.10 32.32 13.40
CA GLN A 185 -7.01 33.31 13.27
C GLN A 185 -5.88 32.85 12.36
N LEU A 186 -5.65 31.53 12.33
CA LEU A 186 -4.50 30.92 11.67
C LEU A 186 -4.84 30.44 10.26
N TRP A 187 -6.10 30.08 10.04
CA TRP A 187 -6.61 29.72 8.73
C TRP A 187 -7.29 30.93 8.11
N GLU A 188 -6.51 31.77 7.42
CA GLU A 188 -7.08 32.47 6.28
C GLU A 188 -7.28 31.40 5.20
N PRO A 189 -8.51 31.04 4.81
CA PRO A 189 -8.71 30.15 3.68
C PRO A 189 -8.01 30.82 2.50
N GLY A 190 -6.85 30.30 2.10
CA GLY A 190 -6.20 30.77 0.88
C GLY A 190 -7.26 30.76 -0.21
N GLU A 191 -7.34 31.84 -1.00
CA GLU A 191 -8.43 32.04 -1.97
C GLU A 191 -8.68 30.73 -2.71
N LEU A 192 -9.75 30.03 -2.31
CA LEU A 192 -10.10 28.80 -2.97
C LEU A 192 -10.42 29.19 -4.39
N PRO A 193 -9.90 28.45 -5.38
CA PRO A 193 -10.22 28.75 -6.76
C PRO A 193 -11.73 28.83 -6.94
N SER A 194 -12.20 29.97 -7.43
CA SER A 194 -13.64 30.25 -7.55
C SER A 194 -14.30 29.45 -8.69
N SER A 195 -13.50 28.80 -9.54
CA SER A 195 -14.00 27.98 -10.63
C SER A 195 -14.01 26.49 -10.27
N SER A 196 -15.11 25.79 -10.58
CA SER A 196 -15.19 24.33 -10.38
C SER A 196 -14.16 23.57 -11.22
N ASN A 197 -13.64 24.15 -12.31
CA ASN A 197 -12.58 23.54 -13.11
C ASN A 197 -11.24 23.52 -12.38
N ASP A 198 -10.95 24.58 -11.62
CA ASP A 198 -9.72 24.66 -10.82
C ASP A 198 -9.82 23.75 -9.59
N LEU A 199 -10.99 23.70 -8.92
CA LEU A 199 -11.25 22.72 -7.85
C LEU A 199 -11.12 21.28 -8.36
N LEU A 200 -11.62 21.01 -9.58
CA LEU A 200 -11.47 19.71 -10.21
C LEU A 200 -9.99 19.39 -10.53
N ALA A 201 -9.19 20.38 -10.94
CA ALA A 201 -7.76 20.22 -11.14
C ALA A 201 -7.04 19.87 -9.83
N LEU A 202 -7.39 20.54 -8.72
CA LEU A 202 -6.85 20.23 -7.39
C LEU A 202 -7.13 18.79 -6.96
N VAL A 203 -8.30 18.24 -7.29
CA VAL A 203 -8.59 16.81 -7.05
C VAL A 203 -7.71 15.90 -7.90
N TYR A 204 -7.40 16.26 -9.15
CA TYR A 204 -6.50 15.44 -9.96
C TYR A 204 -5.03 15.54 -9.56
N GLU A 205 -4.61 16.64 -8.92
CA GLU A 205 -3.27 16.77 -8.34
C GLU A 205 -3.08 15.88 -7.11
N ASP A 206 -4.10 15.80 -6.25
CA ASP A 206 -4.12 14.89 -5.10
C ASP A 206 -5.46 14.13 -5.04
N PRO A 207 -5.56 13.01 -5.77
CA PRO A 207 -6.79 12.23 -5.89
C PRO A 207 -7.18 11.53 -4.59
N HIS A 208 -6.29 11.44 -3.61
CA HIS A 208 -6.56 10.77 -2.35
C HIS A 208 -7.09 11.72 -1.26
N ASP A 209 -7.04 13.04 -1.49
CA ASP A 209 -7.59 14.05 -0.58
C ASP A 209 -9.12 14.14 -0.71
N LEU A 210 -9.81 13.44 0.19
CA LEU A 210 -11.28 13.46 0.26
C LEU A 210 -11.83 14.85 0.59
N SER A 211 -11.05 15.71 1.26
CA SER A 211 -11.48 17.06 1.61
C SER A 211 -11.61 17.92 0.35
N ARG A 212 -10.67 17.81 -0.60
CA ARG A 212 -10.79 18.48 -1.92
C ARG A 212 -12.02 18.01 -2.69
N ARG A 213 -12.33 16.71 -2.62
CA ARG A 213 -13.53 16.15 -3.24
C ARG A 213 -14.81 16.71 -2.61
N GLN A 214 -14.83 16.88 -1.29
CA GLN A 214 -15.95 17.49 -0.57
C GLN A 214 -16.14 18.96 -0.98
N VAL A 215 -15.07 19.77 -1.01
CA VAL A 215 -15.13 21.17 -1.47
C VAL A 215 -15.64 21.28 -2.90
N LEU A 216 -15.18 20.40 -3.80
CA LEU A 216 -15.71 20.32 -5.16
C LEU A 216 -17.20 19.95 -5.17
N ALA A 217 -17.64 19.00 -4.34
CA ALA A 217 -19.03 18.58 -4.25
C ALA A 217 -19.94 19.75 -3.84
N ASP A 218 -19.55 20.49 -2.80
CA ASP A 218 -20.28 21.65 -2.29
C ASP A 218 -20.38 22.74 -3.37
N SER A 219 -19.26 23.07 -4.04
CA SER A 219 -19.23 24.05 -5.14
C SER A 219 -20.11 23.65 -6.33
N LEU A 220 -20.16 22.35 -6.66
CA LEU A 220 -21.01 21.84 -7.75
C LEU A 220 -22.49 21.83 -7.36
N LEU A 221 -22.82 21.55 -6.10
CA LEU A 221 -24.19 21.61 -5.57
C LEU A 221 -24.77 23.03 -5.62
N GLU A 222 -23.98 24.05 -5.26
CA GLU A 222 -24.37 25.46 -5.37
C GLU A 222 -24.76 25.85 -6.81
N ARG A 223 -24.16 25.19 -7.79
CA ARG A 223 -24.43 25.39 -9.23
C ARG A 223 -25.50 24.45 -9.78
N ALA A 224 -26.13 23.66 -8.92
CA ALA A 224 -27.07 22.60 -9.29
C ALA A 224 -26.51 21.57 -10.30
N ASP A 225 -25.19 21.33 -10.29
CA ASP A 225 -24.57 20.29 -11.09
C ASP A 225 -24.82 18.91 -10.42
N PRO A 226 -25.43 17.93 -11.12
CA PRO A 226 -25.75 16.62 -10.56
C PRO A 226 -24.53 15.83 -10.10
N ARG A 227 -23.32 16.18 -10.56
CA ARG A 227 -22.07 15.57 -10.09
C ARG A 227 -21.78 15.93 -8.64
N GLY A 228 -22.16 17.12 -8.18
CA GLY A 228 -22.01 17.52 -6.79
C GLY A 228 -22.80 16.61 -5.84
N GLU A 229 -24.08 16.39 -6.16
CA GLU A 229 -24.94 15.42 -5.45
C GLU A 229 -24.31 14.02 -5.44
N PHE A 230 -23.81 13.57 -6.60
CA PHE A 230 -23.20 12.26 -6.72
C PHE A 230 -21.94 12.09 -5.84
N ILE A 231 -21.03 13.07 -5.85
CA ILE A 231 -19.82 13.03 -5.01
C ILE A 231 -20.22 12.99 -3.53
N ALA A 232 -21.12 13.87 -3.09
CA ALA A 232 -21.57 13.94 -1.70
C ALA A 232 -22.18 12.61 -1.22
N LEU A 233 -23.05 11.99 -2.02
CA LEU A 233 -23.63 10.68 -1.70
C LEU A 233 -22.58 9.57 -1.59
N GLN A 234 -21.58 9.55 -2.48
CA GLN A 234 -20.51 8.55 -2.41
C GLN A 234 -19.60 8.76 -1.20
N LEU A 235 -19.27 9.99 -0.84
CA LEU A 235 -18.45 10.30 0.34
C LEU A 235 -19.20 9.95 1.64
N ALA A 236 -20.49 10.27 1.71
CA ALA A 236 -21.33 9.92 2.85
C ALA A 236 -21.70 8.43 2.93
N ARG A 237 -21.48 7.67 1.85
CA ARG A 237 -21.88 6.25 1.70
C ARG A 237 -23.39 6.05 1.89
N THR A 238 -24.20 6.94 1.30
CA THR A 238 -25.67 6.94 1.44
C THR A 238 -26.38 6.86 0.08
N ASP A 239 -27.64 6.39 0.10
CA ASP A 239 -28.57 6.30 -1.04
C ASP A 239 -27.97 5.71 -2.34
N GLU A 240 -27.60 4.43 -2.30
CA GLU A 240 -27.07 3.69 -3.45
C GLU A 240 -28.02 3.71 -4.66
N LYS A 241 -29.34 3.71 -4.43
CA LYS A 241 -30.34 3.76 -5.52
C LYS A 241 -30.24 5.07 -6.28
N ARG A 242 -30.12 6.19 -5.57
CA ARG A 242 -29.94 7.51 -6.18
C ARG A 242 -28.59 7.61 -6.90
N GLN A 243 -27.52 7.08 -6.31
CA GLN A 243 -26.20 7.01 -6.98
C GLN A 243 -26.28 6.26 -8.31
N LEU A 244 -26.92 5.08 -8.34
CA LEU A 244 -27.09 4.30 -9.57
C LEU A 244 -27.92 5.04 -10.63
N ALA A 245 -28.98 5.76 -10.21
CA ALA A 245 -29.77 6.58 -11.12
C ALA A 245 -28.95 7.72 -11.74
N LEU A 246 -28.11 8.38 -10.93
CA LEU A 246 -27.19 9.43 -11.38
C LEU A 246 -26.14 8.88 -12.35
N ILE A 247 -25.51 7.74 -12.05
CA ILE A 247 -24.56 7.07 -12.95
C ILE A 247 -25.23 6.69 -14.27
N LYS A 248 -26.43 6.11 -14.22
CA LYS A 248 -27.16 5.71 -15.44
C LYS A 248 -27.45 6.91 -16.34
N LYS A 249 -27.77 8.07 -15.75
CA LYS A 249 -28.14 9.28 -16.49
C LYS A 249 -26.93 10.10 -16.95
N HIS A 250 -25.89 10.23 -16.13
CA HIS A 250 -24.80 11.18 -16.33
C HIS A 250 -23.40 10.55 -16.44
N GLY A 251 -23.25 9.26 -16.10
CA GLY A 251 -21.94 8.60 -15.97
C GLY A 251 -21.07 8.68 -17.23
N LYS A 252 -21.65 8.51 -18.42
CA LYS A 252 -20.90 8.65 -19.69
C LYS A 252 -20.34 10.06 -19.90
N THR A 253 -21.06 11.10 -19.50
CA THR A 253 -20.57 12.48 -19.58
C THR A 253 -19.42 12.69 -18.60
N TRP A 254 -19.52 12.14 -17.39
CA TRP A 254 -18.48 12.27 -16.36
C TRP A 254 -17.19 11.49 -16.66
N LEU A 255 -17.26 10.44 -17.50
CA LEU A 255 -16.08 9.74 -18.01
C LEU A 255 -15.19 10.62 -18.90
N GLY A 256 -15.71 11.73 -19.44
CA GLY A 256 -14.94 12.63 -20.30
C GLY A 256 -14.30 11.89 -21.48
N PRO A 257 -12.97 11.99 -21.68
CA PRO A 257 -12.27 11.32 -22.78
C PRO A 257 -12.45 9.79 -22.81
N PHE A 258 -12.68 9.15 -21.66
CA PHE A 258 -12.85 7.69 -21.57
C PHE A 258 -14.16 7.17 -22.17
N ALA A 259 -15.17 8.03 -22.35
CA ALA A 259 -16.51 7.61 -22.73
C ALA A 259 -16.59 6.82 -24.04
N LYS A 260 -15.61 7.00 -24.95
CA LYS A 260 -15.55 6.33 -26.26
C LYS A 260 -14.85 4.97 -26.25
N VAL A 261 -14.10 4.66 -25.19
CA VAL A 261 -13.17 3.53 -25.17
C VAL A 261 -13.38 2.57 -24.00
N VAL A 262 -14.28 2.91 -23.09
CA VAL A 262 -14.61 2.10 -21.92
C VAL A 262 -15.88 1.28 -22.17
N ASP A 263 -15.81 -0.03 -21.91
CA ASP A 263 -16.96 -0.93 -21.94
C ASP A 263 -17.71 -0.95 -20.60
N ASP A 264 -16.96 -0.99 -19.50
CA ASP A 264 -17.49 -1.06 -18.14
C ASP A 264 -16.67 -0.15 -17.21
N PHE A 265 -17.32 0.45 -16.22
CA PHE A 265 -16.67 1.36 -15.28
C PHE A 265 -17.32 1.35 -13.91
N THR A 266 -16.54 1.74 -12.91
CA THR A 266 -17.03 1.96 -11.55
C THR A 266 -16.56 3.32 -11.06
N PHE A 267 -17.44 4.01 -10.35
CA PHE A 267 -17.15 5.26 -9.66
C PHE A 267 -16.91 4.98 -8.16
N GLU A 268 -15.85 5.57 -7.62
CA GLU A 268 -15.59 5.66 -6.18
C GLU A 268 -15.33 7.12 -5.80
N ASP A 269 -15.93 7.54 -4.69
CA ASP A 269 -15.76 8.87 -4.11
C ASP A 269 -16.02 10.00 -5.14
N GLY A 270 -16.95 9.76 -6.06
CA GLY A 270 -17.41 10.67 -7.10
C GLY A 270 -16.61 10.67 -8.41
N PHE A 271 -15.60 9.79 -8.55
CA PHE A 271 -14.70 9.74 -9.70
C PHE A 271 -14.53 8.32 -10.23
N VAL A 272 -14.15 8.20 -11.51
CA VAL A 272 -13.88 6.89 -12.11
C VAL A 272 -12.67 6.26 -11.41
N SER A 273 -12.88 5.08 -10.82
CA SER A 273 -11.84 4.32 -10.09
C SER A 273 -11.45 3.05 -10.80
N ARG A 274 -12.38 2.47 -11.57
CA ARG A 274 -12.16 1.27 -12.36
C ARG A 274 -12.68 1.46 -13.77
N VAL A 275 -11.89 1.03 -14.74
CA VAL A 275 -12.28 1.00 -16.15
C VAL A 275 -11.96 -0.34 -16.78
N GLN A 276 -12.82 -0.79 -17.68
CA GLN A 276 -12.55 -1.87 -18.63
C GLN A 276 -12.38 -1.24 -20.00
N LEU A 277 -11.14 -1.22 -20.48
CA LEU A 277 -10.81 -0.62 -21.77
C LEU A 277 -11.08 -1.62 -22.90
N ARG A 278 -11.62 -1.10 -24.00
CA ARG A 278 -11.58 -1.77 -25.31
C ARG A 278 -10.14 -1.84 -25.80
N HIS A 279 -9.92 -2.64 -26.83
CA HIS A 279 -8.68 -2.53 -27.59
C HIS A 279 -8.54 -1.09 -28.12
N LEU A 280 -7.53 -0.38 -27.62
CA LEU A 280 -7.19 0.97 -28.04
C LEU A 280 -6.31 0.93 -29.29
N THR A 281 -6.55 1.83 -30.23
CA THR A 281 -5.55 2.16 -31.24
C THR A 281 -4.44 3.02 -30.62
N LEU A 282 -3.26 3.06 -31.24
CA LEU A 282 -2.15 3.89 -30.75
C LEU A 282 -2.55 5.38 -30.64
N ALA A 283 -3.33 5.89 -31.59
CA ALA A 283 -3.81 7.28 -31.59
C ALA A 283 -4.80 7.54 -30.43
N GLN A 284 -5.73 6.61 -30.17
CA GLN A 284 -6.63 6.71 -29.02
C GLN A 284 -5.84 6.69 -27.70
N PHE A 285 -4.84 5.81 -27.61
CA PHE A 285 -3.98 5.73 -26.44
C PHE A 285 -3.21 7.03 -26.20
N GLN A 286 -2.67 7.68 -27.23
CA GLN A 286 -1.97 8.97 -27.10
C GLN A 286 -2.85 10.09 -26.55
N VAL A 287 -4.11 10.15 -26.98
CA VAL A 287 -5.07 11.14 -26.44
C VAL A 287 -5.40 10.82 -24.99
N LEU A 288 -5.67 9.54 -24.70
CA LEU A 288 -6.06 9.10 -23.37
C LEU A 288 -4.92 9.18 -22.36
N SER A 289 -3.68 8.91 -22.74
CA SER A 289 -2.56 8.93 -21.81
C SER A 289 -2.31 10.32 -21.22
N ALA A 290 -2.71 11.38 -21.92
CA ALA A 290 -2.66 12.76 -21.42
C ALA A 290 -3.90 13.18 -20.60
N ALA A 291 -4.94 12.35 -20.53
CA ALA A 291 -6.15 12.66 -19.79
C ALA A 291 -5.87 12.75 -18.28
N LYS A 292 -6.30 13.85 -17.65
CA LYS A 292 -6.16 14.10 -16.21
C LYS A 292 -7.02 13.16 -15.37
N GLU A 293 -8.11 12.65 -15.95
CA GLU A 293 -9.01 11.67 -15.35
C GLU A 293 -8.30 10.36 -14.95
N TRP A 294 -7.14 10.04 -15.55
CA TRP A 294 -6.30 8.92 -15.09
C TRP A 294 -5.85 9.05 -13.64
N ALA A 295 -5.79 10.26 -13.09
CA ALA A 295 -5.33 10.49 -11.73
C ALA A 295 -6.19 9.76 -10.71
N THR A 296 -7.48 9.52 -10.99
CA THR A 296 -8.37 8.81 -10.05
C THR A 296 -8.55 7.33 -10.37
N VAL A 297 -8.07 6.85 -11.53
CA VAL A 297 -8.24 5.45 -11.95
C VAL A 297 -7.27 4.56 -11.17
N LYS A 298 -7.82 3.70 -10.32
CA LYS A 298 -7.07 2.73 -9.52
C LYS A 298 -6.86 1.40 -10.25
N ARG A 299 -7.82 0.98 -11.08
CA ARG A 299 -7.80 -0.35 -11.72
C ARG A 299 -8.21 -0.33 -13.18
N VAL A 300 -7.45 -1.05 -14.00
CA VAL A 300 -7.73 -1.23 -15.43
C VAL A 300 -7.92 -2.70 -15.74
N ARG A 301 -9.09 -3.05 -16.27
CA ARG A 301 -9.32 -4.36 -16.89
C ARG A 301 -8.93 -4.29 -18.36
N HIS A 302 -8.21 -5.31 -18.80
CA HIS A 302 -7.58 -5.41 -20.12
C HIS A 302 -6.47 -4.38 -20.37
N GLY A 303 -5.56 -4.24 -19.41
CA GLY A 303 -4.15 -3.93 -19.67
C GLY A 303 -3.83 -2.58 -20.31
N VAL A 304 -3.07 -1.73 -19.61
CA VAL A 304 -2.52 -0.54 -20.27
C VAL A 304 -1.34 -0.92 -21.18
N GLN A 305 -1.37 -0.45 -22.44
CA GLN A 305 -0.26 -0.67 -23.37
C GLN A 305 0.97 0.17 -23.02
N ARG A 306 0.80 1.30 -22.33
CA ARG A 306 1.88 2.10 -21.74
C ARG A 306 1.37 2.79 -20.49
N PHE A 307 2.30 3.25 -19.67
CA PHE A 307 2.01 4.05 -18.49
C PHE A 307 2.12 5.55 -18.80
N SER A 308 1.43 6.36 -18.01
CA SER A 308 1.49 7.82 -18.07
C SER A 308 1.72 8.42 -16.68
N ARG A 309 2.29 9.63 -16.63
CA ARG A 309 2.46 10.40 -15.39
C ARG A 309 1.14 10.80 -14.75
N THR A 310 0.04 10.83 -15.51
CA THR A 310 -1.29 11.13 -14.97
C THR A 310 -1.90 9.94 -14.21
N MET A 311 -1.34 8.73 -14.30
CA MET A 311 -1.88 7.51 -13.68
C MET A 311 -1.49 7.36 -12.20
N ILE A 312 -1.47 8.46 -11.44
CA ILE A 312 -0.86 8.50 -10.09
C ILE A 312 -1.56 7.63 -9.04
N SER A 313 -2.83 7.25 -9.24
CA SER A 313 -3.54 6.30 -8.37
C SER A 313 -3.59 4.87 -8.91
N LEU A 314 -2.91 4.56 -10.03
CA LEU A 314 -3.02 3.24 -10.66
C LEU A 314 -2.34 2.15 -9.83
N GLU A 315 -3.14 1.31 -9.20
CA GLU A 315 -2.74 0.21 -8.33
C GLU A 315 -2.69 -1.14 -9.07
N ASP A 316 -3.61 -1.35 -10.01
CA ASP A 316 -3.79 -2.57 -10.81
C ASP A 316 -3.94 -2.20 -12.30
N PRO A 317 -2.86 -2.25 -13.09
CA PRO A 317 -2.90 -1.93 -14.51
C PRO A 317 -3.51 -3.04 -15.38
N GLY A 318 -3.90 -4.18 -14.80
CA GLY A 318 -4.29 -5.38 -15.53
C GLY A 318 -3.09 -6.07 -16.18
N ALA A 319 -3.32 -6.71 -17.34
CA ALA A 319 -2.29 -7.40 -18.13
C ALA A 319 -1.37 -6.38 -18.82
N VAL A 320 -0.07 -6.46 -18.55
CA VAL A 320 0.93 -5.51 -19.03
C VAL A 320 1.96 -6.27 -19.84
N SER A 321 2.29 -5.73 -21.01
CA SER A 321 3.34 -6.30 -21.86
C SER A 321 4.74 -5.91 -21.35
N ALA A 322 5.76 -6.68 -21.72
CA ALA A 322 7.15 -6.35 -21.41
C ALA A 322 7.57 -4.98 -21.97
N GLU A 323 7.01 -4.55 -23.10
CA GLU A 323 7.29 -3.22 -23.68
C GLU A 323 6.70 -2.09 -22.83
N ALA A 324 5.46 -2.23 -22.36
CA ALA A 324 4.83 -1.27 -21.47
C ALA A 324 5.65 -1.06 -20.19
N LEU A 325 6.15 -2.16 -19.61
CA LEU A 325 6.99 -2.14 -18.42
C LEU A 325 8.36 -1.47 -18.68
N ARG A 326 8.95 -1.67 -19.86
CA ARG A 326 10.18 -0.97 -20.26
C ARG A 326 9.96 0.54 -20.41
N GLY A 327 8.81 0.95 -20.95
CA GLY A 327 8.41 2.36 -21.04
C GLY A 327 8.30 3.02 -19.66
N TYR A 328 7.65 2.34 -18.71
CA TYR A 328 7.51 2.81 -17.32
C TYR A 328 8.83 3.25 -16.68
N LEU A 329 9.87 2.42 -16.84
CA LEU A 329 11.18 2.70 -16.24
C LEU A 329 11.98 3.75 -17.00
N ARG A 330 11.90 3.74 -18.33
CA ARG A 330 12.53 4.76 -19.17
C ARG A 330 12.07 6.16 -18.74
N ASP A 331 10.78 6.28 -18.44
CA ASP A 331 10.14 7.54 -18.06
C ASP A 331 10.27 7.84 -16.56
N LYS A 332 10.94 6.95 -15.80
CA LYS A 332 11.15 7.01 -14.35
C LYS A 332 9.86 7.28 -13.57
N LEU A 333 8.79 6.61 -13.96
CA LEU A 333 7.51 6.76 -13.30
C LEU A 333 7.58 6.12 -11.90
N SER A 334 6.89 6.72 -10.93
CA SER A 334 6.69 6.15 -9.60
C SER A 334 5.20 5.98 -9.36
N LEU A 335 4.64 4.90 -9.90
CA LEU A 335 3.23 4.58 -9.73
C LEU A 335 3.02 3.64 -8.52
N PRO A 336 1.87 3.71 -7.83
CA PRO A 336 1.58 2.89 -6.65
C PRO A 336 1.11 1.47 -7.03
N ILE A 337 1.77 0.85 -8.01
CA ILE A 337 1.38 -0.49 -8.50
C ILE A 337 1.57 -1.51 -7.37
N SER A 338 0.45 -2.10 -6.96
CA SER A 338 0.40 -3.12 -5.90
C SER A 338 0.01 -4.49 -6.43
N GLN A 339 -0.63 -4.52 -7.60
CA GLN A 339 -0.94 -5.74 -8.33
C GLN A 339 -0.44 -5.59 -9.77
N LEU A 340 0.21 -6.62 -10.31
CA LEU A 340 0.70 -6.62 -11.68
C LEU A 340 0.42 -7.96 -12.35
N VAL A 341 -0.13 -7.93 -13.55
CA VAL A 341 -0.26 -9.11 -14.41
C VAL A 341 0.68 -8.91 -15.60
N LEU A 342 1.64 -9.81 -15.80
CA LEU A 342 2.54 -9.80 -16.94
C LEU A 342 2.18 -10.92 -17.91
N GLU A 343 2.01 -10.54 -19.17
CA GLU A 343 1.74 -11.47 -20.27
C GLU A 343 2.94 -12.35 -20.60
N GLU A 344 4.14 -11.84 -20.35
CA GLU A 344 5.39 -12.56 -20.50
C GLU A 344 6.43 -11.93 -19.58
N VAL A 345 7.20 -12.77 -18.88
CA VAL A 345 8.44 -12.36 -18.25
C VAL A 345 9.61 -12.80 -19.11
N THR A 346 10.57 -11.91 -19.26
CA THR A 346 11.86 -12.13 -19.91
C THR A 346 13.00 -11.83 -18.92
N ASP A 347 14.22 -12.27 -19.22
CA ASP A 347 15.41 -11.95 -18.41
C ASP A 347 15.60 -10.43 -18.27
N GLU A 348 15.18 -9.64 -19.27
CA GLU A 348 15.21 -8.18 -19.24
C GLU A 348 14.19 -7.57 -18.28
N THR A 349 12.99 -8.17 -18.17
CA THR A 349 11.93 -7.63 -17.29
C THR A 349 12.13 -7.95 -15.82
N LEU A 350 12.94 -8.97 -15.50
CA LEU A 350 13.10 -9.42 -14.13
C LEU A 350 13.71 -8.36 -13.20
N PRO A 351 14.83 -7.69 -13.54
CA PRO A 351 15.33 -6.57 -12.74
C PRO A 351 14.32 -5.42 -12.62
N LEU A 352 13.46 -5.24 -13.63
CA LEU A 352 12.45 -4.19 -13.66
C LEU A 352 11.37 -4.44 -12.61
N LEU A 353 10.94 -5.69 -12.49
CA LEU A 353 9.97 -6.08 -11.48
C LEU A 353 10.48 -5.78 -10.06
N MET A 354 11.78 -5.97 -9.79
CA MET A 354 12.37 -5.68 -8.48
C MET A 354 12.28 -4.21 -8.05
N SER A 355 12.05 -3.29 -8.99
CA SER A 355 11.88 -1.87 -8.68
C SER A 355 10.52 -1.56 -8.03
N PHE A 356 9.53 -2.46 -8.13
CA PHE A 356 8.20 -2.28 -7.56
C PHE A 356 8.15 -2.66 -6.08
N GLN A 357 8.57 -1.73 -5.22
CA GLN A 357 8.61 -1.92 -3.76
C GLN A 357 7.23 -2.12 -3.11
N ARG A 358 6.14 -1.73 -3.81
CA ARG A 358 4.75 -1.87 -3.33
C ARG A 358 4.02 -3.07 -3.91
N LEU A 359 4.69 -3.87 -4.75
CA LEU A 359 4.06 -5.00 -5.43
C LEU A 359 3.70 -6.09 -4.41
N LYS A 360 2.41 -6.20 -4.09
CA LYS A 360 1.85 -7.21 -3.20
C LYS A 360 1.43 -8.46 -3.94
N SER A 361 0.98 -8.32 -5.19
CA SER A 361 0.52 -9.44 -6.00
C SER A 361 1.13 -9.40 -7.40
N LEU A 362 1.75 -10.50 -7.82
CA LEU A 362 2.34 -10.65 -9.13
C LEU A 362 1.74 -11.87 -9.83
N TYR A 363 1.16 -11.66 -11.00
CA TYR A 363 0.65 -12.70 -11.89
C TYR A 363 1.54 -12.72 -13.12
N VAL A 364 2.15 -13.85 -13.44
CA VAL A 364 3.09 -13.94 -14.57
C VAL A 364 2.76 -15.17 -15.39
N ARG A 365 2.64 -15.00 -16.70
CA ARG A 365 2.73 -16.13 -17.62
C ARG A 365 4.20 -16.46 -17.91
N ILE A 366 4.60 -17.69 -17.62
CA ILE A 366 5.99 -18.16 -17.76
C ILE A 366 6.08 -19.25 -18.83
N HIS A 367 7.01 -19.07 -19.77
CA HIS A 367 7.37 -20.06 -20.79
C HIS A 367 8.73 -20.75 -20.53
N SER A 368 9.49 -20.32 -19.52
CA SER A 368 10.85 -20.80 -19.23
C SER A 368 11.08 -21.12 -17.76
N SER A 369 11.59 -22.33 -17.48
CA SER A 369 11.94 -22.79 -16.13
C SER A 369 13.06 -21.96 -15.48
N ARG A 370 13.95 -21.36 -16.29
CA ARG A 370 15.02 -20.46 -15.79
C ARG A 370 14.43 -19.22 -15.12
N LEU A 371 13.40 -18.63 -15.71
CA LEU A 371 12.75 -17.43 -15.20
C LEU A 371 11.95 -17.71 -13.94
N THR A 372 11.34 -18.90 -13.83
CA THR A 372 10.72 -19.36 -12.59
C THR A 372 11.70 -19.32 -11.42
N ASN A 373 12.90 -19.88 -11.61
CA ASN A 373 13.94 -19.89 -10.57
C ASN A 373 14.40 -18.47 -10.20
N ALA A 374 14.49 -17.58 -11.18
CA ALA A 374 14.95 -16.22 -10.97
C ALA A 374 13.89 -15.35 -10.25
N LEU A 375 12.61 -15.45 -10.64
CA LEU A 375 11.48 -14.79 -9.98
C LEU A 375 11.35 -15.21 -8.52
N VAL A 376 11.56 -16.48 -8.23
CA VAL A 376 11.52 -16.97 -6.86
C VAL A 376 12.68 -16.45 -6.04
N SER A 377 13.90 -16.64 -6.57
CA SER A 377 15.11 -16.49 -5.76
C SER A 377 15.34 -15.03 -5.37
N ALA A 378 14.77 -14.12 -6.15
CA ALA A 378 14.67 -12.72 -5.85
C ALA A 378 14.11 -12.41 -4.45
N ASN A 379 14.57 -11.29 -3.91
CA ASN A 379 14.09 -10.76 -2.64
C ASN A 379 12.96 -9.78 -2.89
N TRP A 380 11.74 -10.20 -2.55
CA TRP A 380 10.53 -9.41 -2.70
C TRP A 380 10.00 -9.00 -1.32
N PRO A 381 10.38 -7.84 -0.78
CA PRO A 381 10.04 -7.49 0.59
C PRO A 381 8.52 -7.31 0.82
N ALA A 382 7.79 -6.91 -0.22
CA ALA A 382 6.35 -6.63 -0.14
C ALA A 382 5.45 -7.67 -0.85
N LEU A 383 6.02 -8.64 -1.58
CA LEU A 383 5.21 -9.56 -2.37
C LEU A 383 4.55 -10.60 -1.47
N GLU A 384 3.23 -10.48 -1.32
CA GLU A 384 2.41 -11.37 -0.51
C GLU A 384 1.88 -12.55 -1.35
N SER A 385 1.63 -12.32 -2.64
CA SER A 385 1.01 -13.26 -3.56
C SER A 385 1.78 -13.37 -4.88
N LEU A 386 2.14 -14.59 -5.27
CA LEU A 386 2.70 -14.88 -6.60
C LEU A 386 1.79 -15.89 -7.31
N THR A 387 1.40 -15.60 -8.54
CA THR A 387 0.64 -16.51 -9.40
C THR A 387 1.41 -16.75 -10.69
N LEU A 388 1.76 -18.01 -10.94
CA LEU A 388 2.46 -18.41 -12.16
C LEU A 388 1.47 -19.14 -13.08
N LEU A 389 1.28 -18.61 -14.27
CA LEU A 389 0.47 -19.19 -15.34
C LEU A 389 1.41 -19.86 -16.35
N GLY A 390 1.19 -21.11 -16.72
CA GLY A 390 2.03 -21.74 -17.75
C GLY A 390 1.74 -23.23 -17.97
N THR A 391 2.30 -23.77 -19.05
CA THR A 391 2.00 -25.13 -19.56
C THR A 391 3.02 -26.21 -19.15
N HIS A 392 4.15 -25.84 -18.54
CA HIS A 392 5.24 -26.78 -18.26
C HIS A 392 5.68 -26.75 -16.78
N PHE A 393 5.13 -27.64 -15.95
CA PHE A 393 5.44 -27.73 -14.51
C PHE A 393 6.42 -28.85 -14.13
N ASP A 394 7.01 -29.58 -15.09
CA ASP A 394 7.56 -30.91 -14.83
C ASP A 394 8.88 -30.98 -14.04
N SER A 395 9.74 -29.95 -14.05
CA SER A 395 11.07 -30.02 -13.39
C SER A 395 11.50 -28.78 -12.60
N GLY A 396 11.06 -27.58 -13.00
CA GLY A 396 11.42 -26.33 -12.30
C GLY A 396 10.72 -26.16 -10.95
N VAL A 397 9.42 -26.46 -10.89
CA VAL A 397 8.61 -26.31 -9.65
C VAL A 397 9.06 -27.27 -8.56
N THR A 398 9.49 -28.47 -8.95
CA THR A 398 9.94 -29.51 -8.02
C THR A 398 11.29 -29.16 -7.39
N ALA A 399 12.25 -28.65 -8.18
CA ALA A 399 13.50 -28.10 -7.68
C ALA A 399 13.28 -26.84 -6.81
N TRP A 400 12.30 -26.01 -7.19
CA TRP A 400 11.93 -24.79 -6.48
C TRP A 400 11.41 -25.05 -5.06
N LEU A 401 10.42 -25.94 -4.94
CA LEU A 401 9.88 -26.36 -3.67
C LEU A 401 11.09 -26.76 -2.77
N GLY A 402 12.09 -27.49 -3.29
CA GLY A 402 13.34 -27.87 -2.60
C GLY A 402 14.10 -26.76 -1.87
N ALA A 403 14.07 -25.51 -2.36
CA ALA A 403 15.08 -24.50 -2.08
C ALA A 403 14.69 -23.42 -1.04
N ARG A 404 13.81 -23.73 -0.07
CA ARG A 404 13.34 -22.79 1.00
C ARG A 404 12.50 -21.59 0.54
N GLY A 405 12.20 -21.45 -0.76
CA GLY A 405 11.48 -20.30 -1.32
C GLY A 405 10.00 -20.17 -0.90
N VAL A 406 9.39 -21.26 -0.45
CA VAL A 406 7.96 -21.32 -0.07
C VAL A 406 7.63 -20.41 1.12
N MET A 407 8.59 -20.15 2.01
CA MET A 407 8.35 -19.39 3.24
C MET A 407 8.20 -17.87 3.02
N LYS A 408 8.49 -17.36 1.82
CA LYS A 408 8.46 -15.91 1.55
C LYS A 408 7.06 -15.37 1.22
N PHE A 409 6.16 -16.20 0.71
CA PHE A 409 4.86 -15.75 0.19
C PHE A 409 3.71 -16.20 1.09
N SER A 410 2.72 -15.33 1.29
CA SER A 410 1.48 -15.70 1.98
C SER A 410 0.61 -16.61 1.08
N ASN A 411 0.62 -16.34 -0.24
CA ASN A 411 -0.07 -17.13 -1.24
C ASN A 411 0.84 -17.39 -2.44
N LEU A 412 0.93 -18.65 -2.86
CA LEU A 412 1.50 -19.02 -4.14
C LEU A 412 0.48 -19.82 -4.93
N THR A 413 0.18 -19.40 -6.14
CA THR A 413 -0.70 -20.13 -7.04
C THR A 413 0.06 -20.52 -8.30
N LEU A 414 -0.05 -21.77 -8.70
CA LEU A 414 0.44 -22.31 -9.97
C LEU A 414 -0.79 -22.73 -10.77
N MET A 415 -1.02 -22.16 -11.95
CA MET A 415 -2.16 -22.51 -12.80
C MET A 415 -1.69 -23.04 -14.15
N ALA A 416 -2.22 -24.19 -14.56
CA ALA A 416 -2.05 -24.75 -15.88
C ALA A 416 -3.01 -24.08 -16.87
N GLU A 417 -2.45 -23.54 -17.96
CA GLU A 417 -3.18 -22.65 -18.86
C GLU A 417 -4.32 -23.33 -19.64
N HIS A 418 -4.20 -24.62 -19.94
CA HIS A 418 -5.12 -25.32 -20.84
C HIS A 418 -6.17 -26.19 -20.17
N SER A 419 -5.98 -26.57 -18.90
CA SER A 419 -6.88 -27.48 -18.21
C SER A 419 -7.78 -26.82 -17.16
N GLY A 420 -7.47 -25.58 -16.77
CA GLY A 420 -8.08 -24.96 -15.60
C GLY A 420 -7.58 -25.57 -14.28
N ASP A 421 -6.60 -26.49 -14.35
CA ASP A 421 -5.96 -27.09 -13.19
C ASP A 421 -5.17 -26.00 -12.46
N ALA A 422 -5.48 -25.83 -11.19
CA ALA A 422 -4.80 -24.87 -10.34
C ALA A 422 -4.33 -25.56 -9.06
N LEU A 423 -3.05 -25.39 -8.78
CA LEU A 423 -2.45 -25.71 -7.50
C LEU A 423 -2.24 -24.40 -6.75
N GLU A 424 -3.00 -24.22 -5.68
CA GLU A 424 -2.92 -23.04 -4.83
C GLU A 424 -2.36 -23.45 -3.47
N LEU A 425 -1.18 -22.95 -3.12
CA LEU A 425 -0.53 -23.15 -1.84
C LEU A 425 -0.69 -21.87 -1.01
N ARG A 426 -1.48 -21.94 0.06
CA ARG A 426 -1.69 -20.84 1.00
C ARG A 426 -0.97 -21.10 2.31
N HIS A 427 -0.28 -20.12 2.86
CA HIS A 427 0.25 -20.19 4.22
C HIS A 427 -0.80 -19.65 5.20
N ARG A 428 -1.21 -20.45 6.18
CA ARG A 428 -2.22 -20.07 7.18
C ARG A 428 -1.88 -20.66 8.54
N ASP A 429 -1.95 -19.85 9.59
CA ASP A 429 -1.86 -20.28 11.01
C ASP A 429 -0.63 -21.17 11.33
N GLY A 430 0.52 -20.85 10.73
CA GLY A 430 1.78 -21.57 10.98
C GLY A 430 1.97 -22.86 10.17
N GLY A 431 1.02 -23.21 9.28
CA GLY A 431 1.10 -24.33 8.35
C GLY A 431 0.77 -23.94 6.91
N PHE A 432 0.80 -24.92 6.01
CA PHE A 432 0.44 -24.74 4.60
C PHE A 432 -0.88 -25.46 4.29
N VAL A 433 -1.75 -24.79 3.53
CA VAL A 433 -2.95 -25.37 2.96
C VAL A 433 -2.77 -25.47 1.46
N LEU A 434 -2.68 -26.71 0.96
CA LEU A 434 -2.63 -26.99 -0.46
C LEU A 434 -4.05 -27.18 -1.00
N HIS A 435 -4.51 -26.23 -1.79
CA HIS A 435 -5.75 -26.26 -2.54
C HIS A 435 -5.48 -26.81 -3.95
N LEU A 436 -6.03 -27.97 -4.25
CA LEU A 436 -5.99 -28.54 -5.58
C LEU A 436 -7.35 -28.35 -6.24
N ARG A 437 -7.41 -27.63 -7.37
CA ARG A 437 -8.61 -27.47 -8.19
C ARG A 437 -8.39 -28.13 -9.56
N HIS A 438 -9.39 -28.89 -10.01
CA HIS A 438 -9.45 -29.51 -11.35
C HIS A 438 -8.40 -30.61 -11.68
N VAL A 439 -7.71 -31.19 -10.69
CA VAL A 439 -6.63 -32.23 -10.73
C VAL A 439 -6.63 -33.33 -11.80
N ALA A 440 -7.74 -33.57 -12.50
CA ALA A 440 -7.92 -34.67 -13.45
C ALA A 440 -6.91 -34.70 -14.60
N THR A 441 -6.22 -33.60 -14.93
CA THR A 441 -5.27 -33.54 -16.06
C THR A 441 -3.81 -33.34 -15.65
N LEU A 442 -3.51 -33.25 -14.35
CA LEU A 442 -2.12 -33.24 -13.89
C LEU A 442 -1.45 -34.56 -14.27
N LEU A 443 -0.39 -34.49 -15.08
CA LEU A 443 0.34 -35.65 -15.62
C LEU A 443 0.88 -36.60 -14.53
N ASP A 444 1.10 -36.11 -13.30
CA ASP A 444 1.45 -36.94 -12.14
C ASP A 444 1.20 -36.19 -10.80
N PRO A 445 -0.02 -36.21 -10.25
CA PRO A 445 -0.34 -35.51 -9.00
C PRO A 445 0.38 -36.13 -7.79
N VAL A 446 0.76 -37.41 -7.85
CA VAL A 446 1.48 -38.10 -6.78
C VAL A 446 2.93 -37.61 -6.69
N ARG A 447 3.62 -37.44 -7.82
CA ARG A 447 4.98 -36.86 -7.85
C ARG A 447 4.98 -35.41 -7.38
N LEU A 448 3.96 -34.64 -7.74
CA LEU A 448 3.78 -33.27 -7.27
C LEU A 448 3.59 -33.22 -5.75
N LEU A 449 2.67 -34.02 -5.20
CA LEU A 449 2.45 -34.10 -3.76
C LEU A 449 3.67 -34.61 -2.99
N ARG A 450 4.37 -35.65 -3.48
CA ARG A 450 5.62 -36.12 -2.88
C ARG A 450 6.67 -35.03 -2.85
N THR A 451 6.74 -34.20 -3.89
CA THR A 451 7.70 -33.10 -3.92
C THR A 451 7.31 -32.00 -2.95
N VAL A 452 6.04 -31.59 -2.92
CA VAL A 452 5.52 -30.63 -1.93
C VAL A 452 5.75 -31.14 -0.50
N ALA A 453 5.49 -32.41 -0.22
CA ALA A 453 5.68 -33.02 1.09
C ALA A 453 7.17 -33.09 1.50
N ARG A 454 8.08 -33.46 0.59
CA ARG A 454 9.54 -33.45 0.85
C ARG A 454 10.08 -32.06 1.15
N VAL A 455 9.39 -31.04 0.67
CA VAL A 455 9.85 -29.65 0.69
C VAL A 455 9.40 -28.92 1.93
N ILE A 456 8.15 -29.15 2.32
CA ILE A 456 7.55 -28.56 3.51
C ILE A 456 8.07 -29.27 4.78
N ASN A 457 9.07 -30.16 4.61
CA ASN A 457 9.82 -30.89 5.64
C ASN A 457 9.78 -30.15 6.98
N VAL A 458 9.00 -30.69 7.93
CA VAL A 458 8.85 -30.23 9.33
C VAL A 458 7.64 -29.31 9.70
N LYS A 459 6.55 -29.18 8.91
CA LYS A 459 5.29 -28.53 9.37
C LYS A 459 4.00 -29.28 8.97
N PRO A 460 2.89 -29.16 9.72
CA PRO A 460 1.62 -29.77 9.34
C PRO A 460 1.14 -29.19 8.00
N LEU A 461 1.04 -30.06 6.99
CA LEU A 461 0.50 -29.76 5.67
C LEU A 461 -0.95 -30.23 5.64
N ARG A 462 -1.90 -29.31 5.47
CA ARG A 462 -3.31 -29.65 5.25
C ARG A 462 -3.61 -29.64 3.76
N ILE A 463 -4.07 -30.75 3.22
CA ILE A 463 -4.44 -30.85 1.80
C ILE A 463 -5.96 -30.70 1.69
N ARG A 464 -6.42 -29.73 0.90
CA ARG A 464 -7.84 -29.56 0.54
C ARG A 464 -7.98 -29.75 -0.97
N ALA A 465 -8.47 -30.91 -1.38
CA ALA A 465 -8.81 -31.14 -2.78
C ALA A 465 -10.27 -30.74 -3.02
N GLN A 466 -10.52 -29.96 -4.08
CA GLN A 466 -11.87 -29.70 -4.59
C GLN A 466 -11.99 -30.34 -5.98
N PHE A 467 -12.78 -31.40 -6.08
CA PHE A 467 -13.11 -32.05 -7.33
C PHE A 467 -14.41 -31.48 -7.91
N VAL A 468 -14.38 -31.09 -9.19
CA VAL A 468 -15.60 -30.69 -9.90
C VAL A 468 -16.28 -31.95 -10.42
N ARG A 469 -17.25 -32.46 -9.66
CA ARG A 469 -18.16 -33.58 -9.98
C ARG A 469 -17.54 -34.76 -10.79
N PRO A 470 -16.67 -35.59 -10.19
CA PRO A 470 -16.48 -36.95 -10.68
C PRO A 470 -17.60 -37.88 -10.15
N PRO A 471 -17.87 -39.02 -10.80
CA PRO A 471 -18.64 -40.10 -10.17
C PRO A 471 -17.97 -40.52 -8.86
N ARG A 472 -18.74 -40.73 -7.76
CA ARG A 472 -18.20 -41.06 -6.41
C ARG A 472 -17.12 -42.15 -6.40
N ALA A 473 -17.21 -43.13 -7.31
CA ALA A 473 -16.22 -44.21 -7.42
C ALA A 473 -14.86 -43.76 -7.98
N VAL A 474 -14.85 -42.81 -8.91
CA VAL A 474 -13.62 -42.23 -9.49
C VAL A 474 -12.94 -41.33 -8.45
N GLU A 475 -13.72 -40.65 -7.62
CA GLU A 475 -13.21 -39.85 -6.51
C GLU A 475 -12.47 -40.70 -5.47
N GLU A 476 -13.05 -41.84 -5.06
CA GLU A 476 -12.43 -42.71 -4.06
C GLU A 476 -11.16 -43.42 -4.57
N ALA A 477 -11.16 -43.89 -5.82
CA ALA A 477 -9.98 -44.49 -6.43
C ALA A 477 -8.83 -43.48 -6.60
N ALA A 478 -9.14 -42.25 -7.04
CA ALA A 478 -8.15 -41.17 -7.15
C ALA A 478 -7.63 -40.73 -5.78
N LEU A 479 -8.49 -40.66 -4.76
CA LEU A 479 -8.08 -40.35 -3.40
C LEU A 479 -7.22 -41.45 -2.78
N ARG A 480 -7.52 -42.73 -3.02
CA ARG A 480 -6.68 -43.86 -2.57
C ARG A 480 -5.32 -43.84 -3.26
N SER A 481 -5.29 -43.63 -4.58
CA SER A 481 -4.03 -43.55 -5.33
C SER A 481 -3.16 -42.35 -4.93
N LEU A 482 -3.76 -41.29 -4.36
CA LEU A 482 -3.05 -40.16 -3.75
C LEU A 482 -2.60 -40.45 -2.31
N ALA A 483 -3.44 -41.11 -1.51
CA ALA A 483 -3.24 -41.34 -0.08
C ALA A 483 -2.23 -42.46 0.23
N GLU A 484 -2.34 -43.61 -0.46
CA GLU A 484 -1.49 -44.78 -0.21
C GLU A 484 0.00 -44.49 -0.40
N PRO A 485 0.46 -43.81 -1.47
CA PRO A 485 1.88 -43.56 -1.66
C PRO A 485 2.46 -42.49 -0.72
N LEU A 486 1.61 -41.81 0.05
CA LEU A 486 1.97 -40.79 1.04
C LEU A 486 1.82 -41.28 2.48
N GLY A 487 1.22 -42.45 2.71
CA GLY A 487 0.94 -42.98 4.05
C GLY A 487 -0.06 -42.14 4.85
N ILE A 488 -0.95 -41.40 4.20
CA ILE A 488 -1.92 -40.51 4.84
C ILE A 488 -3.30 -41.20 4.86
N PRO A 489 -4.07 -41.17 5.97
CA PRO A 489 -5.43 -41.69 5.99
C PRO A 489 -6.33 -40.95 4.99
N ILE A 490 -7.14 -41.67 4.21
CA ILE A 490 -7.99 -41.07 3.16
C ILE A 490 -8.99 -40.04 3.71
N ASP A 491 -9.41 -40.23 4.96
CA ASP A 491 -10.35 -39.37 5.68
C ASP A 491 -9.76 -37.98 5.98
N TRP A 492 -8.43 -37.82 5.91
CA TRP A 492 -7.77 -36.52 6.04
C TRP A 492 -7.90 -35.67 4.77
N ILE A 493 -8.25 -36.30 3.63
CA ILE A 493 -8.43 -35.64 2.33
C ILE A 493 -9.92 -35.32 2.07
N ARG A 494 -10.84 -36.13 2.62
CA ARG A 494 -12.30 -35.94 2.53
C ARG A 494 -12.80 -34.86 3.51
N GLY A 495 -12.61 -33.59 3.16
CA GLY A 495 -13.46 -32.49 3.62
C GLY A 495 -13.82 -32.45 5.12
N GLY A 496 -12.86 -32.11 5.97
CA GLY A 496 -13.11 -31.73 7.36
C GLY A 496 -11.81 -31.37 8.04
N SER A 497 -11.64 -30.11 8.44
CA SER A 497 -10.45 -29.64 9.14
C SER A 497 -10.19 -30.45 10.41
N VAL A 498 -9.06 -31.16 10.47
CA VAL A 498 -8.48 -31.72 11.70
C VAL A 498 -7.01 -31.32 11.76
N GLY A 499 -6.56 -31.04 13.00
CA GLY A 499 -5.27 -30.52 13.46
C GLY A 499 -4.07 -30.78 12.57
#